data_AF-A0A1A8BHT9-F1
#
_entry.id   AF-A0A1A8BHT9-F1
#
_cell.length_a   1.000
_cell.length_b   1.000
_cell.length_c   1.000
_cell.angle_alpha   90.00
_cell.angle_beta   90.00
_cell.angle_gamma   90.00
#
_symmetry.space_group_name_H-M   'P 1'
#
loop_
_entity.id
_entity.type
_entity.pdbx_description
1 polymer ?
#
loop_
_entity_poly.entity_id
_entity_poly.type
_entity_poly.pdbx_seq_one_letter_code
_entity_poly.pdbx_strand_id
1 'polypeptide(L)'
;MFPTPLPMVTPAKCGAMPSKVSCLYLLTVVCWASALWYLSVSRPSSYIGPMSFQVRKATKNSTISNIRARSLNPHDFGYLINEAKKCETEPPFLVILISTTHKEFDARQAIRETWGDETTFPDVRVVTLFLLGRSTDAVLNQMLEQESQIFHDIVVEDFIDSYHNLTLKTLMGMRWVATFCAKAQYVLKTDSDIFVNM
;
A
#
# COMPACT_ATOMS: atom_id res chain seq x y z
N MET A 1 -43.74 4.65 37.75
CA MET A 1 -43.56 3.68 38.85
C MET A 1 -42.68 2.57 38.32
N PHE A 2 -41.43 2.53 38.77
CA PHE A 2 -40.45 1.51 38.42
C PHE A 2 -40.90 0.13 38.90
N PRO A 3 -40.63 -0.95 38.15
CA PRO A 3 -40.42 -2.26 38.75
C PRO A 3 -38.92 -2.54 38.90
N THR A 4 -38.60 -2.92 40.12
CA THR A 4 -37.35 -3.39 40.74
C THR A 4 -36.87 -4.76 40.21
N PRO A 5 -35.69 -5.25 40.63
CA PRO A 5 -34.79 -6.08 39.81
C PRO A 5 -34.95 -7.60 39.94
N LEU A 6 -34.23 -8.29 39.04
CA LEU A 6 -34.07 -9.74 38.83
C LEU A 6 -33.77 -10.57 40.10
N PRO A 7 -34.25 -11.83 40.17
CA PRO A 7 -33.67 -12.84 41.04
C PRO A 7 -32.53 -13.61 40.36
N MET A 8 -31.50 -13.85 41.18
CA MET A 8 -30.24 -14.53 40.95
C MET A 8 -30.45 -16.05 40.81
N VAL A 9 -29.96 -16.67 39.73
CA VAL A 9 -29.92 -18.14 39.59
C VAL A 9 -28.58 -18.64 40.09
N THR A 10 -28.61 -19.42 41.16
CA THR A 10 -27.44 -20.08 41.78
C THR A 10 -26.89 -21.20 40.89
N PRO A 11 -25.58 -21.47 40.92
CA PRO A 11 -24.95 -22.50 40.09
C PRO A 11 -25.28 -23.90 40.59
N ALA A 12 -25.54 -24.82 39.64
CA ALA A 12 -25.69 -26.24 39.93
C ALA A 12 -24.37 -26.83 40.45
N LYS A 13 -24.47 -27.55 41.57
CA LYS A 13 -23.38 -28.29 42.21
C LYS A 13 -22.82 -29.36 41.26
N CYS A 14 -21.52 -29.33 41.01
CA CYS A 14 -20.79 -30.44 40.39
C CYS A 14 -20.74 -31.63 41.38
N GLY A 15 -21.40 -32.72 41.00
CA GLY A 15 -21.23 -34.04 41.63
C GLY A 15 -19.86 -34.64 41.30
N ALA A 16 -19.33 -35.41 42.25
CA ALA A 16 -17.94 -35.82 42.32
C ALA A 16 -17.60 -37.16 41.61
N MET A 17 -16.44 -37.17 40.94
CA MET A 17 -15.44 -38.26 40.68
C MET A 17 -15.78 -39.43 39.72
N PRO A 18 -14.79 -40.17 39.10
CA PRO A 18 -13.35 -40.27 39.43
C PRO A 18 -12.31 -40.27 38.26
N SER A 19 -11.03 -40.18 38.66
CA SER A 19 -9.76 -40.43 37.93
C SER A 19 -9.14 -39.32 37.07
N LYS A 20 -7.87 -38.99 37.35
CA LYS A 20 -7.02 -38.04 36.60
C LYS A 20 -6.70 -38.49 35.16
N VAL A 21 -6.97 -39.75 34.82
CA VAL A 21 -6.69 -40.32 33.49
C VAL A 21 -7.73 -39.89 32.46
N SER A 22 -8.97 -39.65 32.88
CA SER A 22 -10.08 -39.27 31.99
C SER A 22 -9.90 -37.87 31.38
N CYS A 23 -9.34 -36.93 32.13
CA CYS A 23 -9.16 -35.55 31.66
C CYS A 23 -8.02 -35.41 30.64
N LEU A 24 -6.91 -36.13 30.84
CA LEU A 24 -5.80 -36.17 29.88
C LEU A 24 -6.22 -36.87 28.58
N TYR A 25 -7.05 -37.93 28.67
CA TYR A 25 -7.57 -38.62 27.49
C TYR A 25 -8.55 -37.75 26.68
N LEU A 26 -9.40 -36.97 27.36
CA LEU A 26 -10.30 -36.02 26.69
C LEU A 26 -9.53 -34.88 26.01
N LEU A 27 -8.48 -34.35 26.65
CA LEU A 27 -7.65 -33.30 26.05
C LEU A 27 -6.86 -33.79 24.84
N THR A 28 -6.30 -35.00 24.89
CA THR A 28 -5.62 -35.57 23.73
C THR A 28 -6.61 -35.85 22.61
N VAL A 29 -7.75 -36.49 22.88
CA VAL A 29 -8.76 -36.77 21.84
C VAL A 29 -9.29 -35.49 21.20
N VAL A 30 -9.55 -34.43 21.97
CA VAL A 30 -9.97 -33.12 21.42
C VAL A 30 -8.85 -32.48 20.59
N CYS A 31 -7.60 -32.56 21.03
CA CYS A 31 -6.47 -31.98 20.32
C CYS A 31 -6.17 -32.72 19.00
N TRP A 32 -6.24 -34.05 19.01
CA TRP A 32 -6.08 -34.89 17.81
C TRP A 32 -7.26 -34.72 16.85
N ALA A 33 -8.50 -34.63 17.35
CA ALA A 33 -9.66 -34.35 16.51
C ALA A 33 -9.56 -32.96 15.85
N SER A 34 -9.06 -31.95 16.58
CA SER A 34 -8.82 -30.61 16.03
C SER A 34 -7.71 -30.63 14.99
N ALA A 35 -6.59 -31.31 15.24
CA ALA A 35 -5.48 -31.45 14.29
C ALA A 35 -5.92 -32.18 13.01
N LEU A 36 -6.72 -33.25 13.13
CA LEU A 36 -7.30 -33.96 11.98
C LEU A 36 -8.33 -33.10 11.24
N TRP A 37 -9.09 -32.25 11.93
CA TRP A 37 -9.98 -31.26 11.31
C TRP A 37 -9.17 -30.21 10.53
N TYR A 38 -8.09 -29.69 11.11
CA TYR A 38 -7.17 -28.77 10.43
C TYR A 38 -6.45 -29.41 9.23
N LEU A 39 -6.11 -30.70 9.31
CA LEU A 39 -5.48 -31.45 8.22
C LEU A 39 -6.47 -31.89 7.13
N SER A 40 -7.77 -31.99 7.44
CA SER A 40 -8.82 -32.33 6.48
C SER A 40 -9.49 -31.12 5.84
N VAL A 41 -9.37 -29.93 6.45
CA VAL A 41 -9.64 -28.65 5.78
C VAL A 41 -8.56 -28.44 4.72
N SER A 42 -8.83 -29.00 3.55
CA SER A 42 -8.08 -28.72 2.34
C SER A 42 -8.10 -27.20 2.13
N ARG A 43 -6.92 -26.56 2.10
CA ARG A 43 -6.80 -25.19 1.60
C ARG A 43 -7.44 -25.16 0.22
N PRO A 44 -8.46 -24.33 -0.04
CA PRO A 44 -8.94 -24.18 -1.40
C PRO A 44 -7.77 -23.70 -2.25
N SER A 45 -7.38 -24.57 -3.18
CA SER A 45 -6.41 -24.30 -4.23
C SER A 45 -6.82 -23.01 -4.93
N SER A 46 -5.83 -22.18 -5.20
CA SER A 46 -5.86 -20.94 -5.97
C SER A 46 -6.94 -20.99 -7.07
N TYR A 47 -8.00 -20.21 -6.93
CA TYR A 47 -8.87 -19.89 -8.05
C TYR A 47 -8.11 -18.94 -8.98
N ILE A 48 -7.23 -19.50 -9.83
CA ILE A 48 -6.84 -18.86 -11.08
C ILE A 48 -7.95 -19.20 -12.08
N GLY A 49 -9.08 -18.49 -11.96
CA GLY A 49 -9.96 -18.33 -13.11
C GLY A 49 -9.30 -17.35 -14.07
N PRO A 50 -9.34 -17.58 -15.39
CA PRO A 50 -8.95 -16.54 -16.32
C PRO A 50 -9.92 -15.37 -16.11
N MET A 51 -9.44 -14.29 -15.49
CA MET A 51 -10.12 -13.00 -15.58
C MET A 51 -9.97 -12.54 -17.03
N SER A 52 -10.83 -13.06 -17.91
CA SER A 52 -11.04 -12.45 -19.20
C SER A 52 -11.69 -11.10 -18.94
N PHE A 53 -10.87 -10.08 -18.74
CA PHE A 53 -11.31 -8.70 -18.84
C PHE A 53 -11.66 -8.51 -20.31
N GLN A 54 -12.93 -8.75 -20.65
CA GLN A 54 -13.50 -8.25 -21.89
C GLN A 54 -13.42 -6.72 -21.77
N VAL A 55 -12.29 -6.15 -22.23
CA VAL A 55 -12.23 -4.74 -22.58
C VAL A 55 -13.36 -4.59 -23.60
N ARG A 56 -14.51 -4.08 -23.15
CA ARG A 56 -15.49 -3.55 -24.09
C ARG A 56 -14.73 -2.46 -24.82
N LYS A 57 -14.26 -2.76 -26.04
CA LYS A 57 -13.84 -1.74 -26.99
C LYS A 57 -15.01 -0.78 -27.04
N ALA A 58 -14.87 0.37 -26.39
CA ALA A 58 -15.85 1.43 -26.47
C ALA A 58 -15.99 1.72 -27.96
N THR A 59 -17.11 1.31 -28.53
CA THR A 59 -17.47 1.66 -29.89
C THR A 59 -17.58 3.17 -29.87
N LYS A 60 -16.59 3.87 -30.44
CA LYS A 60 -16.58 5.32 -30.62
C LYS A 60 -17.73 5.68 -31.56
N ASN A 61 -18.96 5.69 -31.05
CA ASN A 61 -20.16 6.20 -31.71
C ASN A 61 -21.00 6.98 -30.70
N SER A 62 -20.32 7.85 -29.97
CA SER A 62 -20.92 9.02 -29.34
C SER A 62 -19.90 10.12 -29.51
N THR A 63 -20.28 11.20 -30.17
CA THR A 63 -19.48 12.42 -30.26
C THR A 63 -19.19 12.89 -28.84
N ILE A 64 -17.99 12.59 -28.33
CA ILE A 64 -17.43 13.11 -27.07
C ILE A 64 -17.08 14.59 -27.29
N SER A 65 -18.03 15.39 -27.76
CA SER A 65 -17.86 16.82 -27.99
C SER A 65 -18.52 17.67 -26.91
N ASN A 66 -19.30 17.08 -25.99
CA ASN A 66 -20.11 17.83 -25.02
C ASN A 66 -20.04 17.33 -23.58
N ILE A 67 -19.12 16.44 -23.22
CA ILE A 67 -18.79 16.29 -21.80
C ILE A 67 -17.96 17.52 -21.46
N ARG A 68 -18.57 18.50 -20.79
CA ARG A 68 -17.83 19.55 -20.09
C ARG A 68 -17.04 18.85 -19.00
N ALA A 69 -15.86 18.35 -19.34
CA ALA A 69 -14.92 17.70 -18.44
C ALA A 69 -14.37 18.80 -17.53
N ARG A 70 -15.19 19.23 -16.57
CA ARG A 70 -14.73 20.04 -15.47
C ARG A 70 -13.76 19.14 -14.71
N SER A 71 -12.49 19.53 -14.64
CA SER A 71 -11.53 18.81 -13.80
C SER A 71 -12.14 18.68 -12.41
N LEU A 72 -12.45 17.45 -11.99
CA LEU A 72 -13.10 17.18 -10.70
C LEU A 72 -12.21 17.61 -9.54
N ASN A 73 -10.89 17.53 -9.73
CA ASN A 73 -9.87 18.05 -8.83
C ASN A 73 -8.81 18.78 -9.69
N PRO A 74 -8.92 20.09 -9.90
CA PRO A 74 -7.85 20.87 -10.51
C PRO A 74 -6.63 20.79 -9.58
N HIS A 75 -5.61 20.07 -10.05
CA HIS A 75 -4.32 19.87 -9.37
C HIS A 75 -3.30 20.73 -10.14
N ASP A 76 -3.22 22.01 -9.76
CA ASP A 76 -2.42 23.03 -10.44
C ASP A 76 -1.18 23.39 -9.62
N PHE A 77 -0.49 22.37 -9.09
CA PHE A 77 0.79 22.55 -8.41
C PHE A 77 1.95 22.28 -9.38
N GLY A 78 3.05 23.00 -9.18
CA GLY A 78 4.29 22.84 -9.95
C GLY A 78 5.28 21.94 -9.22
N TYR A 79 6.05 21.14 -9.99
CA TYR A 79 7.14 20.37 -9.42
C TYR A 79 8.31 21.30 -9.04
N LEU A 80 8.74 21.23 -7.78
CA LEU A 80 9.92 21.93 -7.25
C LEU A 80 11.19 21.11 -7.54
N ILE A 81 11.11 19.80 -7.33
CA ILE A 81 12.15 18.83 -7.69
C ILE A 81 11.49 17.81 -8.60
N ASN A 82 12.06 17.63 -9.79
CA ASN A 82 11.49 16.79 -10.82
C ASN A 82 12.58 15.92 -11.45
N GLU A 83 12.43 14.61 -11.32
CA GLU A 83 13.34 13.62 -11.92
C GLU A 83 12.88 13.23 -13.34
N ALA A 84 12.58 14.23 -14.19
CA ALA A 84 11.88 14.04 -15.48
C ALA A 84 12.54 13.04 -16.44
N LYS A 85 13.85 12.78 -16.28
CA LYS A 85 14.64 11.90 -17.16
C LYS A 85 14.68 10.44 -16.70
N LYS A 86 14.16 10.11 -15.51
CA LYS A 86 14.25 8.77 -14.90
C LYS A 86 13.65 7.65 -15.78
N CYS A 87 12.69 7.97 -16.65
CA CYS A 87 12.04 7.02 -17.57
C CYS A 87 12.27 7.33 -19.06
N GLU A 88 13.21 8.21 -19.40
CA GLU A 88 13.41 8.66 -20.79
C GLU A 88 13.97 7.56 -21.70
N THR A 89 14.85 6.71 -21.17
CA THR A 89 15.58 5.70 -21.96
C THR A 89 14.76 4.45 -22.25
N GLU A 90 14.22 3.82 -21.22
CA GLU A 90 13.51 2.55 -21.31
C GLU A 90 12.29 2.55 -20.37
N PRO A 91 11.11 2.09 -20.82
CA PRO A 91 9.95 1.98 -19.94
C PRO A 91 10.20 0.93 -18.83
N PRO A 92 10.04 1.30 -17.54
CA PRO A 92 10.18 0.33 -16.46
C PRO A 92 9.02 -0.67 -16.46
N PHE A 93 9.28 -1.87 -15.94
CA PHE A 93 8.23 -2.83 -15.65
C PHE A 93 7.37 -2.35 -14.47
N LEU A 94 8.01 -1.85 -13.41
CA LEU A 94 7.36 -1.39 -12.20
C LEU A 94 7.88 -0.01 -11.79
N VAL A 95 6.95 0.91 -11.52
CA VAL A 95 7.26 2.18 -10.82
C VAL A 95 6.71 2.10 -9.40
N ILE A 96 7.56 2.29 -8.42
CA ILE A 96 7.20 2.35 -7.01
C ILE A 96 7.13 3.82 -6.59
N LEU A 97 5.97 4.23 -6.12
CA LEU A 97 5.69 5.56 -5.61
C LEU A 97 5.54 5.47 -4.09
N ILE A 98 6.51 6.00 -3.36
CA ILE A 98 6.57 5.90 -1.90
C ILE A 98 6.24 7.27 -1.30
N SER A 99 5.14 7.36 -0.57
CA SER A 99 4.79 8.59 0.15
C SER A 99 5.61 8.70 1.42
N THR A 100 6.40 9.77 1.55
CA THR A 100 7.25 10.02 2.74
C THR A 100 7.17 11.48 3.18
N THR A 101 7.75 11.81 4.33
CA THR A 101 7.87 13.18 4.84
C THR A 101 9.34 13.58 4.97
N HIS A 102 9.64 14.88 5.07
CA HIS A 102 11.00 15.39 5.13
C HIS A 102 11.84 14.80 6.27
N LYS A 103 11.18 14.45 7.40
CA LYS A 103 11.82 13.91 8.60
C LYS A 103 12.19 12.42 8.46
N GLU A 104 11.60 11.72 7.50
CA GLU A 104 11.78 10.28 7.31
C GLU A 104 12.98 9.95 6.40
N PHE A 105 14.11 10.64 6.61
CA PHE A 105 15.34 10.36 5.88
C PHE A 105 15.80 8.91 6.10
N ASP A 106 15.83 8.46 7.34
CA ASP A 106 16.26 7.10 7.69
C ASP A 106 15.35 6.02 7.08
N ALA A 107 14.05 6.30 6.95
CA ALA A 107 13.12 5.36 6.31
C ALA A 107 13.39 5.28 4.80
N ARG A 108 13.61 6.43 4.12
CA ARG A 108 14.00 6.44 2.71
C ARG A 108 15.30 5.67 2.50
N GLN A 109 16.30 5.90 3.36
CA GLN A 109 17.57 5.20 3.30
C GLN A 109 17.40 3.68 3.49
N ALA A 110 16.63 3.24 4.48
CA ALA A 110 16.36 1.84 4.70
C ALA A 110 15.65 1.18 3.50
N ILE A 111 14.73 1.88 2.84
CA ILE A 111 14.06 1.37 1.64
C ILE A 111 15.04 1.24 0.47
N ARG A 112 15.91 2.22 0.25
CA ARG A 112 16.97 2.17 -0.78
C ARG A 112 17.92 0.99 -0.58
N GLU A 113 18.22 0.65 0.67
CA GLU A 113 19.11 -0.45 1.03
C GLU A 113 18.42 -1.81 1.10
N THR A 114 17.10 -1.86 0.91
CA THR A 114 16.31 -3.09 1.02
C THR A 114 15.43 -3.30 -0.21
N TRP A 115 14.10 -3.29 -0.06
CA TRP A 115 13.15 -3.70 -1.10
C TRP A 115 12.94 -2.66 -2.20
N GLY A 116 13.40 -1.42 -2.00
CA GLY A 116 13.31 -0.33 -2.97
C GLY A 116 14.54 -0.18 -3.86
N ASP A 117 15.55 -1.03 -3.73
CA ASP A 117 16.75 -1.02 -4.56
C ASP A 117 16.42 -1.38 -6.03
N GLU A 118 16.67 -0.43 -6.94
CA GLU A 118 16.44 -0.59 -8.38
C GLU A 118 17.33 -1.66 -9.01
N THR A 119 18.42 -2.09 -8.34
CA THR A 119 19.39 -3.05 -8.87
C THR A 119 19.16 -4.50 -8.46
N THR A 120 18.20 -4.76 -7.55
CA THR A 120 17.93 -6.10 -7.01
C THR A 120 17.50 -7.09 -8.09
N PHE A 121 16.81 -6.65 -9.15
CA PHE A 121 16.31 -7.49 -10.23
C PHE A 121 16.93 -7.11 -11.58
N PRO A 122 18.04 -7.73 -12.01
CA PRO A 122 18.74 -7.33 -13.23
C PRO A 122 17.94 -7.54 -14.51
N ASP A 123 17.00 -8.48 -14.51
CA ASP A 123 16.16 -8.79 -15.68
C ASP A 123 14.91 -7.91 -15.78
N VAL A 124 14.60 -7.12 -14.74
CA VAL A 124 13.37 -6.35 -14.64
C VAL A 124 13.68 -4.93 -14.18
N ARG A 125 13.46 -3.95 -15.05
CA ARG A 125 13.66 -2.54 -14.71
C ARG A 125 12.61 -2.06 -13.71
N VAL A 126 13.03 -1.77 -12.48
CA VAL A 126 12.23 -1.14 -11.42
C VAL A 126 12.70 0.30 -11.25
N VAL A 127 11.77 1.22 -11.03
CA VAL A 127 12.06 2.62 -10.70
C VAL A 127 11.40 2.95 -9.37
N THR A 128 12.18 3.45 -8.42
CA THR A 128 11.70 3.82 -7.09
C THR A 128 11.73 5.34 -6.94
N LEU A 129 10.63 5.94 -6.49
CA LEU A 129 10.50 7.38 -6.29
C LEU A 129 9.85 7.70 -4.95
N PHE A 130 10.45 8.63 -4.23
CA PHE A 130 9.93 9.19 -3.00
C PHE A 130 9.15 10.47 -3.29
N LEU A 131 7.90 10.51 -2.85
CA LEU A 131 6.97 11.62 -3.07
C LEU A 131 6.84 12.47 -1.82
N LEU A 132 7.08 13.78 -1.96
CA LEU A 132 6.96 14.76 -0.87
C LEU A 132 6.21 16.00 -1.35
N GLY A 133 5.47 16.65 -0.44
CA GLY A 133 5.07 18.05 -0.63
C GLY A 133 6.19 18.99 -0.19
N ARG A 134 5.95 20.29 -0.16
CA ARG A 134 6.83 21.29 0.47
C ARG A 134 6.63 21.32 2.00
N SER A 135 7.71 21.39 2.76
CA SER A 135 7.67 21.64 4.20
C SER A 135 7.49 23.13 4.52
N THR A 136 6.88 23.44 5.65
CA THR A 136 6.91 24.81 6.22
C THR A 136 8.26 25.18 6.82
N ASP A 137 9.10 24.18 7.09
CA ASP A 137 10.45 24.35 7.63
C ASP A 137 11.46 24.43 6.47
N ALA A 138 12.08 25.60 6.32
CA ALA A 138 13.07 25.86 5.27
C ALA A 138 14.33 25.00 5.40
N VAL A 139 14.74 24.64 6.62
CA VAL A 139 15.93 23.80 6.85
C VAL A 139 15.66 22.39 6.34
N LEU A 140 14.46 21.87 6.59
CA LEU A 140 14.07 20.55 6.08
C LEU A 140 13.97 20.51 4.55
N ASN A 141 13.46 21.58 3.92
CA ASN A 141 13.45 21.68 2.45
C ASN A 141 14.89 21.66 1.88
N GLN A 142 15.80 22.42 2.47
CA GLN A 142 17.21 22.48 2.03
C GLN A 142 17.92 21.12 2.21
N MET A 143 17.69 20.43 3.31
CA MET A 143 18.25 19.08 3.52
C MET A 143 17.72 18.08 2.49
N LEU A 144 16.43 18.17 2.14
CA LEU A 144 15.83 17.31 1.12
C LEU A 144 16.39 17.60 -0.28
N GLU A 145 16.64 18.87 -0.61
CA GLU A 145 17.31 19.25 -1.87
C GLU A 145 18.72 18.65 -1.97
N GLN A 146 19.48 18.67 -0.88
CA GLN A 146 20.80 18.02 -0.82
C GLN A 146 20.71 16.51 -1.00
N GLU A 147 19.74 15.86 -0.33
CA GLU A 147 19.48 14.44 -0.52
C GLU A 147 19.14 14.11 -1.99
N SER A 148 18.27 14.91 -2.62
CA SER A 148 17.88 14.71 -4.01
C SER A 148 19.05 14.83 -4.99
N GLN A 149 20.00 15.72 -4.73
CA GLN A 149 21.21 15.87 -5.55
C GLN A 149 22.15 14.67 -5.48
N ILE A 150 22.01 13.82 -4.45
CA ILE A 150 22.83 12.63 -4.26
C ILE A 150 22.13 11.41 -4.88
N PHE A 151 20.84 11.21 -4.57
CA PHE A 151 20.14 9.96 -4.88
C PHE A 151 19.30 10.01 -6.16
N HIS A 152 18.88 11.19 -6.63
CA HIS A 152 18.07 11.34 -7.85
C HIS A 152 16.82 10.45 -7.89
N ASP A 153 16.10 10.37 -6.77
CA ASP A 153 14.92 9.54 -6.56
C ASP A 153 13.78 10.28 -5.83
N ILE A 154 13.84 11.60 -5.75
CA ILE A 154 12.88 12.42 -5.01
C ILE A 154 12.06 13.28 -5.98
N VAL A 155 10.73 13.28 -5.80
CA VAL A 155 9.82 14.19 -6.50
C VAL A 155 9.10 15.05 -5.47
N VAL A 156 9.19 16.37 -5.66
CA VAL A 156 8.56 17.37 -4.77
C VAL A 156 7.68 18.29 -5.57
N GLU A 157 6.52 18.63 -5.03
CA GLU A 157 5.57 19.56 -5.63
C GLU A 157 5.15 20.63 -4.61
N ASP A 158 4.76 21.80 -5.11
CA ASP A 158 4.52 22.99 -4.28
C ASP A 158 3.14 23.00 -3.58
N PHE A 159 2.84 21.97 -2.80
CA PHE A 159 1.77 22.00 -1.81
C PHE A 159 2.32 21.70 -0.42
N ILE A 160 1.67 22.20 0.63
CA ILE A 160 2.11 21.94 2.01
C ILE A 160 1.97 20.44 2.32
N ASP A 161 3.09 19.80 2.65
CA ASP A 161 3.09 18.40 3.04
C ASP A 161 2.42 18.22 4.39
N SER A 162 1.23 17.64 4.38
CA SER A 162 0.44 17.35 5.58
C SER A 162 -0.37 16.09 5.35
N TYR A 163 -0.78 15.46 6.44
CA TYR A 163 -1.64 14.27 6.40
C TYR A 163 -2.93 14.52 5.60
N HIS A 164 -3.53 15.71 5.72
CA HIS A 164 -4.73 16.08 4.96
C HIS A 164 -4.47 16.17 3.45
N ASN A 165 -3.24 16.46 3.04
CA ASN A 165 -2.84 16.62 1.64
C ASN A 165 -2.25 15.36 1.02
N LEU A 166 -2.34 14.19 1.67
CA LEU A 166 -1.90 12.91 1.10
C LEU A 166 -2.60 12.55 -0.22
N THR A 167 -3.84 13.03 -0.41
CA THR A 167 -4.54 12.86 -1.69
C THR A 167 -3.83 13.64 -2.80
N LEU A 168 -3.37 14.86 -2.54
CA LEU A 168 -2.58 15.66 -3.49
C LEU A 168 -1.26 14.97 -3.81
N LYS A 169 -0.60 14.37 -2.80
CA LYS A 169 0.62 13.58 -2.97
C LYS A 169 0.41 12.33 -3.84
N THR A 170 -0.71 11.63 -3.67
CA THR A 170 -1.03 10.48 -4.53
C THR A 170 -1.33 10.92 -5.96
N LEU A 171 -2.10 12.01 -6.13
CA LEU A 171 -2.40 12.58 -7.45
C LEU A 171 -1.14 13.10 -8.16
N MET A 172 -0.22 13.71 -7.42
CA MET A 172 1.11 14.10 -7.90
C MET A 172 1.83 12.90 -8.50
N GLY A 173 2.00 11.82 -7.73
CA GLY A 173 2.69 10.63 -8.20
C GLY A 173 2.06 10.02 -9.44
N MET A 174 0.73 9.92 -9.46
CA MET A 174 -0.02 9.45 -10.65
C MET A 174 0.17 10.35 -11.86
N ARG A 175 0.12 11.68 -11.68
CA ARG A 175 0.37 12.67 -12.74
C ARG A 175 1.81 12.55 -13.25
N TRP A 176 2.77 12.38 -12.35
CA TRP A 176 4.18 12.23 -12.70
C TRP A 176 4.39 11.00 -13.57
N VAL A 177 3.87 9.83 -13.17
CA VAL A 177 3.95 8.60 -13.98
C VAL A 177 3.25 8.77 -15.32
N ALA A 178 2.04 9.35 -15.35
CA ALA A 178 1.32 9.57 -16.60
C ALA A 178 2.05 10.52 -17.56
N THR A 179 2.90 11.42 -17.04
CA THR A 179 3.63 12.41 -17.85
C THR A 179 4.99 11.89 -18.28
N PHE A 180 5.76 11.29 -17.37
CA PHE A 180 7.18 10.97 -17.59
C PHE A 180 7.42 9.47 -17.79
N CYS A 181 6.53 8.58 -17.32
CA CYS A 181 6.66 7.13 -17.41
C CYS A 181 5.39 6.47 -17.99
N ALA A 182 4.75 7.09 -18.99
CA ALA A 182 3.44 6.67 -19.52
C ALA A 182 3.39 5.22 -20.06
N LYS A 183 4.55 4.61 -20.31
CA LYS A 183 4.70 3.25 -20.84
C LYS A 183 5.05 2.20 -19.76
N ALA A 184 5.08 2.59 -18.48
CA ALA A 184 5.29 1.64 -17.39
C ALA A 184 4.19 0.57 -17.37
N GLN A 185 4.52 -0.69 -17.07
CA GLN A 185 3.53 -1.77 -17.06
C GLN A 185 2.72 -1.78 -15.76
N TYR A 186 3.38 -1.53 -14.64
CA TYR A 186 2.79 -1.53 -13.30
C TYR A 186 3.22 -0.30 -12.51
N VAL A 187 2.33 0.13 -11.63
CA VAL A 187 2.59 1.20 -10.67
C VAL A 187 2.15 0.72 -9.30
N LEU A 188 3.06 0.75 -8.33
CA LEU A 188 2.79 0.45 -6.93
C LEU A 188 2.86 1.75 -6.13
N LYS A 189 1.75 2.12 -5.49
CA LYS A 189 1.76 3.17 -4.46
C LYS A 189 1.94 2.49 -3.10
N THR A 190 2.84 3.01 -2.28
CA THR A 190 3.04 2.60 -0.89
C THR A 190 3.44 3.79 -0.01
N ASP A 191 3.55 3.53 1.30
CA ASP A 191 3.99 4.47 2.33
C ASP A 191 5.35 4.03 2.89
N SER A 192 6.06 4.91 3.61
CA SER A 192 7.39 4.65 4.20
C SER A 192 7.43 3.57 5.28
N ASP A 193 6.28 3.24 5.87
CA ASP A 193 6.13 2.31 7.00
C ASP A 193 5.67 0.90 6.59
N ILE A 194 5.73 0.60 5.29
CA ILE A 194 5.35 -0.69 4.70
C ILE A 194 6.58 -1.44 4.19
N PHE A 195 6.53 -2.77 4.29
CA PHE A 195 7.48 -3.67 3.65
C PHE A 195 6.84 -4.34 2.44
N VAL A 196 7.55 -4.35 1.31
CA VAL A 196 7.13 -5.04 0.08
C VAL A 196 8.07 -6.21 -0.17
N ASN A 197 7.52 -7.41 -0.34
CA ASN A 197 8.28 -8.57 -0.77
C ASN A 197 8.24 -8.64 -2.30
N MET A 198 9.40 -8.48 -2.94
CA MET A 198 9.55 -8.31 -4.38
C MET A 198 9.92 -9.62 -5.07
#